data_AF-A0A5D3DFZ1-F1
#
_entry.id   AF-A0A5D3DFZ1-F1
#
_cell.length_a   1.000
_cell.length_b   1.000
_cell.length_c   1.000
_cell.angle_alpha   90.00
_cell.angle_beta   90.00
_cell.angle_gamma   90.00
#
_symmetry.space_group_name_H-M   'P 1'
#
loop_
_entity.id
_entity.type
_entity.pdbx_description
1 polymer ?
#
loop_
_entity_poly.entity_id
_entity_poly.type
_entity_poly.pdbx_seq_one_letter_code
_entity_poly.pdbx_strand_id
1 'polypeptide(L)'
;MTSATLNMLVADKLNGNNYASWKNTINTVLIIDDLRFVLVEECPQVPAANATRTVREAYERWAKANEKVRAYILASLYEVLAKKHESMLTSREIMDSLQEMFGREIMDSLQEMFGREIMDSLESLLESFLQFRSNVVMNKIVILAFLLSLHFN
;
A
#
# COMPACT_ATOMS: atom_id res chain seq x y z
N MET A 1 16.41 -15.86 18.03
CA MET A 1 14.95 -15.68 17.88
C MET A 1 14.31 -16.06 19.20
N THR A 2 13.54 -15.16 19.80
CA THR A 2 12.78 -15.45 21.03
C THR A 2 11.41 -16.01 20.65
N SER A 3 10.74 -16.71 21.57
CA SER A 3 9.37 -17.18 21.32
C SER A 3 8.40 -16.02 21.00
N ALA A 4 8.67 -14.82 21.53
CA ALA A 4 7.89 -13.62 21.27
C ALA A 4 7.99 -13.14 19.80
N THR A 5 9.20 -13.08 19.22
CA THR A 5 9.35 -12.66 17.82
C THR A 5 8.75 -13.68 16.85
N LEU A 6 8.84 -14.98 17.15
CA LEU A 6 8.18 -16.02 16.35
C LEU A 6 6.65 -15.86 16.39
N ASN A 7 6.07 -15.65 17.58
CA ASN A 7 4.63 -15.43 17.74
C ASN A 7 4.13 -14.20 16.96
N MET A 8 4.91 -13.10 16.95
CA MET A 8 4.57 -11.92 16.15
C MET A 8 4.47 -12.23 14.65
N LEU A 9 5.38 -13.04 14.11
CA LEU A 9 5.40 -13.39 12.68
C LEU A 9 4.23 -14.29 12.26
N VAL A 10 3.77 -15.16 13.15
CA VAL A 10 2.74 -16.17 12.81
C VAL A 10 1.33 -15.76 13.24
N ALA A 11 1.19 -14.75 14.12
CA ALA A 11 -0.10 -14.31 14.64
C ALA A 11 -1.02 -13.72 13.57
N ASP A 12 -0.47 -12.94 12.64
CA ASP A 12 -1.23 -12.30 11.57
C ASP A 12 -0.50 -12.45 10.24
N LYS A 13 -0.69 -13.62 9.62
CA LYS A 13 -0.09 -13.92 8.31
C LYS A 13 -0.59 -12.93 7.26
N LEU A 14 0.26 -12.62 6.28
CA LEU A 14 -0.10 -11.70 5.19
C LEU A 14 -1.36 -12.21 4.47
N ASN A 15 -2.45 -11.47 4.63
CA ASN A 15 -3.65 -11.56 3.83
C ASN A 15 -3.72 -10.31 2.93
N GLY A 16 -4.45 -10.36 1.83
CA GLY A 16 -4.40 -9.31 0.81
C GLY A 16 -4.63 -7.88 1.33
N ASN A 17 -5.30 -7.75 2.48
CA ASN A 17 -5.79 -6.49 3.02
C ASN A 17 -4.97 -5.98 4.24
N ASN A 18 -3.99 -6.74 4.73
CA ASN A 18 -3.22 -6.38 5.93
C ASN A 18 -1.76 -6.01 5.64
N TYR A 19 -1.39 -5.78 4.37
CA TYR A 19 0.00 -5.56 3.96
C TYR A 19 0.72 -4.47 4.77
N ALA A 20 0.09 -3.33 5.02
CA ALA A 20 0.69 -2.24 5.80
C ALA A 20 1.01 -2.67 7.24
N SER A 21 0.08 -3.35 7.90
CA SER A 21 0.25 -3.88 9.26
C SER A 21 1.32 -4.98 9.29
N TRP A 22 1.22 -5.95 8.38
CA TRP A 22 2.17 -7.05 8.23
C TRP A 22 3.60 -6.54 8.00
N LYS A 23 3.78 -5.55 7.12
CA LYS A 23 5.08 -4.91 6.84
C LYS A 23 5.66 -4.26 8.10
N ASN A 24 4.83 -3.63 8.93
CA ASN A 24 5.26 -3.04 10.20
C ASN A 24 5.70 -4.12 11.20
N THR A 25 4.99 -5.24 11.28
CA THR A 25 5.38 -6.40 12.11
C THR A 25 6.74 -6.95 11.68
N ILE A 26 6.93 -7.18 10.37
CA ILE A 26 8.23 -7.63 9.82
C ILE A 26 9.33 -6.64 10.19
N ASN A 27 9.15 -5.35 9.91
CA ASN A 27 10.15 -4.33 10.23
C ASN A 27 10.51 -4.31 11.72
N THR A 28 9.52 -4.45 12.60
CA THR A 28 9.73 -4.49 14.06
C THR A 28 10.57 -5.69 14.47
N VAL A 29 10.24 -6.89 13.98
CA VAL A 29 11.01 -8.11 14.26
C VAL A 29 12.45 -7.98 13.75
N LEU A 30 12.65 -7.38 12.56
CA LEU A 30 13.98 -7.18 12.01
C LEU A 30 14.81 -6.14 12.76
N ILE A 31 14.18 -5.13 13.37
CA ILE A 31 14.87 -4.18 14.25
C ILE A 31 15.30 -4.86 15.55
N ILE A 32 14.40 -5.65 16.16
CA ILE A 32 14.68 -6.37 17.41
C ILE A 32 15.87 -7.33 17.23
N ASP A 33 15.94 -8.01 16.09
CA ASP A 33 16.98 -9.00 15.80
C ASP A 33 18.25 -8.41 15.13
N ASP A 34 18.34 -7.09 14.94
CA ASP A 34 19.44 -6.38 14.26
C ASP A 34 19.70 -6.87 12.82
N LEU A 35 18.62 -7.05 12.05
CA LEU A 35 18.64 -7.58 10.68
C LEU A 35 18.10 -6.62 9.63
N ARG A 36 17.59 -5.44 10.03
CA ARG A 36 16.94 -4.49 9.11
C ARG A 36 17.86 -4.05 7.96
N PHE A 37 19.18 -4.04 8.19
CA PHE A 37 20.17 -3.64 7.19
C PHE A 37 20.06 -4.45 5.89
N VAL A 38 19.68 -5.74 5.96
CA VAL A 38 19.52 -6.59 4.77
C VAL A 38 18.47 -6.05 3.80
N LEU A 39 17.42 -5.39 4.31
CA LEU A 39 16.37 -4.80 3.48
C LEU A 39 16.73 -3.40 2.95
N VAL A 40 17.75 -2.73 3.50
CA VAL A 40 18.10 -1.32 3.17
C VAL A 40 19.42 -1.19 2.41
N GLU A 41 20.41 -2.02 2.71
CA GLU A 41 21.73 -1.99 2.07
C GLU A 41 21.74 -2.78 0.76
N GLU A 42 22.63 -2.43 -0.16
CA GLU A 42 22.79 -3.21 -1.40
C GLU A 42 23.29 -4.63 -1.11
N CYS A 43 22.85 -5.58 -1.95
CA CYS A 43 23.35 -6.95 -1.87
C CYS A 43 24.86 -6.94 -2.18
N PRO A 44 25.73 -7.42 -1.27
CA PRO A 44 27.15 -7.46 -1.51
C PRO A 44 27.45 -8.45 -2.64
N GLN A 45 28.42 -8.08 -3.48
CA GLN A 45 28.88 -8.94 -4.56
C GLN A 45 29.54 -10.20 -3.99
N VAL A 46 29.34 -11.32 -4.69
CA VAL A 46 30.00 -12.58 -4.33
C VAL A 46 31.52 -12.37 -4.37
N PRO A 47 32.24 -12.62 -3.27
CA PRO A 47 33.68 -12.42 -3.23
C PRO A 47 34.41 -13.29 -4.25
N ALA A 48 35.40 -12.73 -4.94
CA ALA A 48 36.32 -13.50 -5.76
C ALA A 48 37.12 -14.50 -4.91
N ALA A 49 37.63 -15.57 -5.54
CA ALA A 49 38.40 -16.60 -4.82
C ALA A 49 39.63 -16.04 -4.08
N ASN A 50 40.26 -14.99 -4.64
CA ASN A 50 41.41 -14.29 -4.06
C ASN A 50 41.03 -13.10 -3.14
N ALA A 51 39.74 -12.91 -2.83
CA ALA A 51 39.30 -11.83 -1.96
C ALA A 51 39.91 -11.95 -0.57
N THR A 52 40.13 -10.80 0.07
CA THR A 52 40.63 -10.75 1.44
C THR A 52 39.65 -11.43 2.38
N ARG A 53 40.17 -11.93 3.50
CA ARG A 53 39.37 -12.58 4.54
C ARG A 53 38.21 -11.69 5.01
N THR A 54 38.48 -10.40 5.23
CA THR A 54 37.48 -9.41 5.67
C THR A 54 36.32 -9.26 4.69
N VAL A 55 36.59 -9.23 3.38
CA VAL A 55 35.54 -9.14 2.35
C VAL A 55 34.67 -10.39 2.35
N ARG A 56 35.29 -11.57 2.50
CA ARG A 56 34.56 -12.84 2.58
C ARG A 56 33.67 -12.92 3.82
N GLU A 57 34.22 -12.57 4.99
CA GLU A 57 33.49 -12.56 6.26
C GLU A 57 32.30 -11.58 6.24
N ALA A 58 32.46 -10.41 5.59
CA ALA A 58 31.37 -9.45 5.42
C ALA A 58 30.23 -10.02 4.55
N TYR A 59 30.57 -10.64 3.42
CA TYR A 59 29.58 -11.31 2.56
C TYR A 59 28.87 -12.45 3.29
N GLU A 60 29.62 -13.33 3.98
CA GLU A 60 29.05 -14.44 4.74
C GLU A 60 28.10 -13.97 5.86
N ARG A 61 28.48 -12.89 6.57
CA ARG A 61 27.62 -12.27 7.59
C ARG A 61 26.32 -11.76 6.97
N TRP A 62 26.40 -11.05 5.85
CA TRP A 62 25.22 -10.55 5.14
C TRP A 62 24.37 -11.71 4.61
N ALA A 63 24.96 -12.73 4.00
CA ALA A 63 24.25 -13.87 3.42
C ALA A 63 23.48 -14.65 4.50
N LYS A 64 24.10 -14.88 5.66
CA LYS A 64 23.45 -15.53 6.82
C LYS A 64 22.30 -14.68 7.38
N ALA A 65 22.49 -13.36 7.46
CA ALA A 65 21.43 -12.46 7.86
C ALA A 65 20.26 -12.50 6.87
N ASN A 66 20.55 -12.45 5.56
CA ASN A 66 19.57 -12.53 4.49
C ASN A 66 18.77 -13.83 4.53
N GLU A 67 19.41 -14.98 4.69
CA GLU A 67 18.73 -16.27 4.83
C GLU A 67 17.74 -16.27 6.00
N LYS A 68 18.15 -15.70 7.14
CA LYS A 68 17.30 -15.58 8.32
C LYS A 68 16.11 -14.66 8.08
N VAL A 69 16.31 -13.51 7.43
CA VAL A 69 15.21 -12.60 7.07
C VAL A 69 14.24 -13.26 6.08
N ARG A 70 14.76 -13.97 5.07
CA ARG A 70 13.93 -14.75 4.13
C ARG A 70 13.04 -15.74 4.88
N ALA A 71 13.60 -16.49 5.82
CA ALA A 71 12.84 -17.43 6.64
C ALA A 71 11.72 -16.75 7.44
N TYR A 72 11.97 -15.56 8.00
CA TYR A 72 10.95 -14.79 8.74
C TYR A 72 9.80 -14.35 7.84
N ILE A 73 10.14 -13.79 6.68
CA ILE A 73 9.15 -13.35 5.71
C ILE A 73 8.32 -14.57 5.27
N LEU A 74 8.95 -15.65 4.78
CA LEU A 74 8.24 -16.83 4.29
C LEU A 74 7.35 -17.49 5.37
N ALA A 75 7.82 -17.57 6.62
CA ALA A 75 7.03 -18.12 7.73
C ALA A 75 5.77 -17.29 8.03
N SER A 76 5.83 -15.98 7.80
CA SER A 76 4.70 -15.06 7.98
C SER A 76 3.70 -15.05 6.81
N LEU A 77 3.93 -15.85 5.77
CA LEU A 77 3.02 -15.98 4.62
C LEU A 77 2.12 -17.21 4.75
N TYR A 78 0.99 -17.18 4.03
CA TYR A 78 0.26 -18.41 3.71
C TYR A 78 1.05 -19.27 2.72
N GLU A 79 0.85 -20.58 2.78
CA GLU A 79 1.66 -21.57 2.04
C GLU A 79 1.74 -21.28 0.54
N VAL A 80 0.62 -20.88 -0.08
CA VAL A 80 0.56 -20.55 -1.52
C VAL A 80 1.48 -19.37 -1.85
N LEU A 81 1.49 -18.32 -1.02
CA LEU A 81 2.36 -17.17 -1.18
C LEU A 81 3.82 -17.54 -0.87
N ALA A 82 4.07 -18.31 0.19
CA ALA A 82 5.42 -18.77 0.52
C ALA A 82 6.04 -19.55 -0.65
N LYS A 83 5.31 -20.52 -1.22
CA LYS A 83 5.76 -21.29 -2.39
C LYS A 83 6.07 -20.44 -3.61
N LYS A 84 5.26 -19.39 -3.86
CA LYS A 84 5.50 -18.46 -4.97
C LYS A 84 6.81 -17.68 -4.84
N HIS A 85 7.29 -17.44 -3.62
CA HIS A 85 8.45 -16.59 -3.34
C HIS A 85 9.69 -17.37 -2.86
N GLU A 86 9.59 -18.68 -2.66
CA GLU A 86 10.66 -19.51 -2.09
C GLU A 86 11.95 -19.50 -2.93
N SER A 87 11.83 -19.36 -4.25
CA SER A 87 12.97 -19.33 -5.18
C SER A 87 13.71 -17.99 -5.23
N MET A 88 13.14 -16.92 -4.67
CA MET A 88 13.79 -15.60 -4.65
C MET A 88 15.00 -15.63 -3.72
N LEU A 89 16.14 -15.10 -4.19
CA LEU A 89 17.44 -15.26 -3.54
C LEU A 89 17.62 -14.30 -2.37
N THR A 90 16.99 -13.14 -2.43
CA THR A 90 17.11 -12.10 -1.40
C THR A 90 15.77 -11.82 -0.73
N SER A 91 15.84 -11.47 0.55
CA SER A 91 14.67 -10.99 1.29
C SER A 91 14.12 -9.69 0.72
N ARG A 92 14.97 -8.85 0.11
CA ARG A 92 14.53 -7.65 -0.62
C ARG A 92 13.65 -8.00 -1.82
N GLU A 93 14.05 -8.94 -2.67
CA GLU A 93 13.23 -9.37 -3.81
C GLU A 93 11.84 -9.85 -3.37
N ILE A 94 11.76 -10.59 -2.26
CA ILE A 94 10.48 -11.03 -1.69
C ILE A 94 9.65 -9.82 -1.23
N MET A 95 10.25 -8.88 -0.48
CA MET A 95 9.56 -7.68 -0.01
C MET A 95 9.05 -6.80 -1.15
N ASP A 96 9.86 -6.60 -2.18
CA ASP A 96 9.52 -5.80 -3.35
C ASP A 96 8.39 -6.44 -4.14
N SER A 97 8.43 -7.76 -4.35
CA SER A 97 7.35 -8.49 -5.04
C SER A 97 6.03 -8.44 -4.26
N LEU A 98 6.08 -8.60 -2.93
CA LEU A 98 4.91 -8.46 -2.07
C LEU A 98 4.37 -7.02 -2.08
N GLN A 99 5.26 -6.01 -2.12
CA GLN A 99 4.87 -4.62 -2.28
C GLN A 99 4.18 -4.36 -3.62
N GLU A 100 4.65 -4.97 -4.70
CA GLU A 100 4.00 -4.84 -6.00
C GLU A 100 2.62 -5.50 -6.02
N MET A 101 2.46 -6.64 -5.33
CA MET A 101 1.18 -7.35 -5.24
C MET A 101 0.14 -6.63 -4.38
N PHE A 102 0.55 -6.14 -3.21
CA PHE A 102 -0.39 -5.66 -2.17
C PHE A 102 -0.20 -4.18 -1.79
N GLY A 103 0.91 -3.55 -2.17
CA GLY A 103 1.21 -2.15 -1.83
C GLY A 103 0.40 -1.12 -2.61
N ARG A 104 -0.45 -1.55 -3.56
CA ARG A 104 -1.35 -0.67 -4.32
C ARG A 104 -2.55 -0.17 -3.52
N GLU A 105 -2.94 -0.80 -2.41
CA GLU A 105 -4.16 -0.42 -1.69
C GLU A 105 -4.20 1.06 -1.28
N ILE A 106 -3.08 1.66 -0.89
CA ILE A 106 -3.07 3.08 -0.47
C ILE A 106 -3.23 4.00 -1.69
N MET A 107 -2.55 3.70 -2.80
CA MET A 107 -2.61 4.54 -4.01
C MET A 107 -3.96 4.39 -4.73
N ASP A 108 -4.48 3.17 -4.80
CA ASP A 108 -5.79 2.87 -5.38
C ASP A 108 -6.91 3.46 -4.51
N SER A 109 -6.85 3.32 -3.17
CA SER A 109 -7.83 3.95 -2.27
C SER A 109 -7.77 5.46 -2.31
N LEU A 110 -6.57 6.05 -2.44
CA LEU A 110 -6.39 7.48 -2.54
C LEU A 110 -6.92 8.01 -3.89
N GLN A 111 -6.67 7.29 -4.99
CA GLN A 111 -7.23 7.61 -6.31
C GLN A 111 -8.76 7.48 -6.32
N GLU A 112 -9.32 6.47 -5.66
CA GLU A 112 -10.76 6.28 -5.49
C GLU A 112 -11.38 7.38 -4.60
N MET A 113 -10.69 7.79 -3.54
CA MET A 113 -11.09 8.88 -2.66
C MET A 113 -11.11 10.22 -3.40
N PHE A 114 -10.05 10.55 -4.12
CA PHE A 114 -10.00 11.75 -4.96
C PHE A 114 -11.03 11.69 -6.10
N GLY A 115 -11.25 10.51 -6.69
CA GLY A 115 -12.29 10.31 -7.70
C GLY A 115 -13.70 10.54 -7.17
N ARG A 116 -14.00 10.05 -5.96
CA ARG A 116 -15.28 10.31 -5.28
C ARG A 116 -15.49 11.79 -5.00
N GLU A 117 -14.49 12.48 -4.45
CA GLU A 117 -14.61 13.91 -4.13
C GLU A 117 -14.86 14.79 -5.36
N ILE A 118 -14.20 14.48 -6.48
CA ILE A 118 -14.46 15.15 -7.77
C ILE A 118 -15.88 14.86 -8.26
N MET A 119 -16.34 13.61 -8.14
CA MET A 119 -17.68 13.20 -8.59
C MET A 119 -18.78 13.84 -7.76
N ASP A 120 -18.65 13.86 -6.43
CA ASP A 120 -19.59 14.52 -5.52
C ASP A 120 -19.67 16.04 -5.81
N SER A 121 -18.52 16.66 -6.11
CA SER A 121 -18.46 18.07 -6.50
C SER A 121 -19.16 18.35 -7.84
N LEU A 122 -18.99 17.47 -8.84
CA LEU A 122 -19.65 17.58 -10.13
C LEU A 122 -21.17 17.38 -10.02
N GLU A 123 -21.61 16.44 -9.18
CA GLU A 123 -23.02 16.19 -8.90
C GLU A 123 -23.67 17.38 -8.21
N SER A 124 -23.02 17.94 -7.18
CA SER A 124 -23.48 19.16 -6.52
C SER A 124 -23.57 20.36 -7.46
N LEU A 125 -22.60 20.53 -8.36
CA LEU A 125 -22.61 21.58 -9.37
C LEU A 125 -23.78 21.40 -10.34
N LEU A 126 -24.01 20.19 -10.83
CA LEU A 126 -25.12 19.87 -11.73
C LEU A 126 -26.48 20.19 -11.09
N GLU A 127 -26.68 19.77 -9.84
CA GLU A 127 -27.89 20.08 -9.06
C GLU A 127 -28.10 21.60 -8.92
N SER A 128 -27.04 22.35 -8.62
CA SER A 128 -27.12 23.81 -8.52
C SER A 128 -27.55 24.48 -9.84
N PHE A 129 -27.08 23.97 -10.98
CA PHE A 129 -27.46 24.46 -12.30
C PHE A 129 -28.93 24.15 -12.64
N LEU A 130 -29.40 22.95 -12.31
CA LEU A 130 -30.80 22.57 -12.49
C LEU A 130 -31.72 23.45 -11.65
N GLN A 131 -31.34 23.69 -10.38
CA GLN A 131 -32.09 24.56 -9.49
C GLN A 131 -32.10 26.01 -9.98
N PHE A 132 -30.97 26.53 -10.46
CA PHE A 132 -30.90 27.88 -11.06
C PHE A 132 -31.83 28.01 -12.28
N ARG A 133 -31.82 27.03 -13.19
CA ARG A 133 -32.74 27.01 -14.34
C ARG A 133 -34.20 26.99 -13.91
N SER A 134 -34.55 26.14 -12.94
CA SER A 134 -35.90 26.05 -12.40
C SER A 134 -36.35 27.39 -11.80
N ASN A 135 -35.50 28.03 -10.99
CA ASN A 135 -35.78 29.33 -10.37
C ASN A 135 -35.96 30.44 -11.42
N VAL A 136 -35.14 30.47 -12.47
CA VAL A 136 -35.29 31.45 -13.57
C VAL A 136 -36.62 31.24 -14.32
N VAL A 137 -36.98 29.99 -14.60
CA VAL A 137 -38.26 29.66 -15.26
C VAL A 137 -39.44 30.04 -14.36
N MET A 138 -39.40 29.69 -13.08
CA MET A 138 -40.43 30.05 -12.10
C MET A 138 -40.59 31.57 -11.98
N ASN A 139 -39.49 32.32 -11.86
CA ASN A 139 -39.54 33.79 -11.79
C ASN A 139 -40.14 34.41 -13.07
N LYS A 140 -39.82 33.87 -14.25
CA LYS A 140 -40.44 34.31 -15.51
C LYS A 140 -41.94 34.05 -15.53
N ILE A 141 -42.39 32.89 -15.08
CA ILE A 141 -43.82 32.53 -15.02
C ILE A 141 -44.57 33.46 -14.05
N VAL A 142 -44.00 33.70 -12.86
CA VAL A 142 -44.60 34.59 -11.84
C VAL A 142 -44.75 36.02 -12.38
N ILE A 143 -43.71 36.55 -13.04
CA ILE A 143 -43.77 37.88 -13.66
C ILE A 143 -44.81 37.92 -14.79
N LEU A 144 -44.87 36.90 -15.65
CA LEU A 144 -45.85 36.83 -16.73
C LEU A 144 -47.29 36.80 -16.19
N ALA A 145 -47.54 36.01 -15.14
CA ALA A 145 -48.84 35.92 -14.49
C ALA A 145 -49.27 37.26 -13.88
N PHE A 146 -48.33 37.98 -13.24
CA PHE A 146 -48.57 39.31 -12.70
C PHE A 146 -48.89 40.32 -13.81
N LEU A 147 -48.15 40.32 -14.92
CA LEU A 147 -48.42 41.21 -16.06
C LEU A 147 -49.79 40.93 -16.71
N LEU A 148 -50.17 39.66 -16.84
CA LEU A 148 -51.49 39.27 -17.34
C LEU A 148 -52.61 39.77 -16.41
N SER A 149 -52.44 39.66 -15.09
CA SER A 149 -53.44 40.17 -14.12
C SER A 149 -53.69 41.67 -14.17
N LEU A 150 -52.69 42.46 -14.61
CA LEU A 150 -52.81 43.91 -14.76
C LEU A 150 -53.46 44.33 -16.09
N HIS A 151 -53.51 43.43 -17.08
CA HIS A 151 -54.07 43.73 -18.40
C HIS A 151 -55.56 43.34 -18.51
N PHE A 152 -56.02 42.43 -17.66
CA PHE A 152 -57.41 41.92 -17.64
C PHE A 152 -58.26 42.45 -16.48
N ASN A 153 -57.78 43.48 -15.76
CA ASN A 153 -58.47 44.14 -14.65
C ASN A 153 -58.51 45.65 -14.92
#